data_AF-A0A258I2B7-F1
#
_entry.id   AF-A0A258I2B7-F1
#
_cell.length_a   1.000
_cell.length_b   1.000
_cell.length_c   1.000
_cell.angle_alpha   90.00
_cell.angle_beta   90.00
_cell.angle_gamma   90.00
#
_symmetry.space_group_name_H-M   'P 1'
#
loop_
_entity.id
_entity.type
_entity.pdbx_description
1 polymer ?
#
loop_
_entity_poly.entity_id
_entity_poly.type
_entity_poly.pdbx_seq_one_letter_code
_entity_poly.pdbx_strand_id
1 'polypeptide(L)' 'MVSVRTIFTGWFAGEISPFLSGRVDSEQYRYGLATCENWIPTIEGPLVKRTGFAMIREAAATSAWLTAFRRNVRQVI' A
#
# COMPACT_ATOMS: atom_id res chain seq x y z
N MET A 1 -7.83 11.69 35.48
CA MET A 1 -7.48 12.42 34.24
C MET A 1 -7.83 11.51 33.08
N VAL A 2 -8.77 11.91 32.20
CA VAL A 2 -9.20 11.09 31.07
C VAL A 2 -8.21 11.28 29.92
N SER A 3 -7.59 10.20 29.47
CA SER A 3 -6.73 10.20 28.28
C SER A 3 -7.62 10.13 27.04
N VAL A 4 -7.71 11.23 26.29
CA VAL A 4 -8.37 11.26 24.98
C VAL A 4 -7.36 10.81 23.94
N ARG A 5 -7.61 9.65 23.32
CA ARG A 5 -6.80 9.17 22.20
C ARG A 5 -7.45 9.60 20.90
N THR A 6 -6.71 10.30 20.06
CA THR A 6 -7.17 10.67 18.72
C THR A 6 -7.27 9.41 17.86
N ILE A 7 -8.42 9.21 17.22
CA ILE A 7 -8.63 8.09 16.31
C ILE A 7 -7.97 8.45 14.97
N PHE A 8 -7.13 7.55 14.45
CA PHE A 8 -6.64 7.65 13.08
C PHE A 8 -7.78 7.37 12.11
N THR A 9 -8.05 8.31 11.20
CA THR A 9 -9.21 8.24 10.30
C THR A 9 -8.90 7.64 8.93
N GLY A 10 -7.63 7.47 8.56
CA GLY A 10 -7.24 6.79 7.32
C GLY A 10 -5.76 6.93 6.93
N TRP A 11 -5.40 6.27 5.83
CA TRP A 11 -4.04 6.18 5.27
C TRP A 11 -3.97 6.54 3.79
N PHE A 12 -4.89 7.37 3.32
CA PHE A 12 -5.06 7.67 1.89
C PHE A 12 -3.92 8.50 1.27
N ALA A 13 -3.05 9.11 2.09
CA ALA A 13 -1.88 9.84 1.58
C ALA A 13 -0.72 8.93 1.16
N GLY A 14 -0.74 7.65 1.55
CA GLY A 14 0.27 6.67 1.17
C GLY A 14 1.64 6.95 1.75
N GLU A 15 2.70 6.49 1.07
CA GLU A 15 4.07 6.71 1.52
C GLU A 15 4.50 8.15 1.30
N ILE A 16 4.93 8.81 2.38
CA ILE A 16 5.37 10.20 2.33
C ILE A 16 6.87 10.30 2.13
N SER A 17 7.30 11.34 1.41
CA SER A 17 8.71 11.65 1.24
C SER A 17 9.40 11.84 2.60
N PRO A 18 10.65 11.37 2.78
CA PRO A 18 11.43 11.64 3.98
C PRO A 18 11.55 13.13 4.33
N PHE A 19 11.53 14.02 3.33
CA PHE A 19 11.58 15.48 3.54
C PHE A 19 10.30 16.09 4.10
N LEU A 20 9.18 15.35 4.01
CA LEU A 20 7.91 15.72 4.62
C LEU A 20 7.76 15.13 6.03
N SER A 21 8.76 14.37 6.51
CA SER A 21 8.76 13.86 7.87
C SER A 21 8.76 15.01 8.88
N GLY A 22 7.85 14.97 9.85
CA GLY A 22 7.70 16.01 10.87
C GLY A 22 6.89 17.24 10.45
N ARG A 23 6.39 17.33 9.21
CA ARG A 23 5.50 18.41 8.75
C ARG A 23 4.08 18.21 9.29
N VAL A 24 3.91 18.34 10.60
CA VAL A 24 2.63 18.18 11.32
C VAL A 24 1.53 19.15 10.86
N ASP A 25 1.94 20.23 10.20
CA ASP A 25 1.11 21.25 9.55
C ASP A 25 0.45 20.76 8.25
N SER A 26 1.09 19.81 7.56
CA SER A 26 0.60 19.26 6.30
C SER A 26 -0.49 18.20 6.53
N GLU A 27 -1.60 18.31 5.79
CA GLU A 27 -2.65 17.29 5.81
C GLU A 27 -2.14 15.93 5.33
N GLN A 28 -1.23 15.91 4.36
CA GLN A 28 -0.65 14.67 3.84
C GLN A 28 0.17 13.94 4.90
N TYR A 29 0.83 14.67 5.80
CA TYR A 29 1.58 14.07 6.90
C TYR A 29 0.67 13.36 7.90
N ARG A 30 -0.53 13.90 8.16
CA ARG A 30 -1.49 13.29 9.10
C ARG A 30 -1.95 11.91 8.64
N TYR A 31 -2.05 11.68 7.34
CA TYR A 31 -2.57 10.43 6.74
C TYR A 31 -1.49 9.61 6.03
N GLY A 32 -0.23 10.00 6.19
CA GLY A 32 0.91 9.43 5.51
C GLY A 32 1.58 8.31 6.30
N LEU A 33 2.27 7.44 5.58
CA LEU A 33 3.09 6.35 6.13
C LEU A 33 4.55 6.65 5.83
N ALA A 34 5.43 6.42 6.82
CA ALA A 34 6.87 6.49 6.58
C ALA A 34 7.35 5.38 5.63
N THR A 35 6.68 4.23 5.62
CA THR A 35 7.00 3.09 4.77
C THR A 35 5.71 2.31 4.47
N CYS A 36 5.43 2.03 3.20
CA CYS A 36 4.21 1.33 2.77
C CYS A 36 4.53 0.06 1.97
N GLU A 37 5.05 -0.97 2.64
CA GLU A 37 5.41 -2.24 2.00
C GLU A 37 4.24 -3.20 1.86
N ASN A 38 4.00 -3.71 0.65
CA ASN A 38 2.94 -4.71 0.37
C ASN A 38 1.51 -4.28 0.74
N TRP A 39 1.27 -2.97 0.87
CA TRP A 39 -0.04 -2.38 1.07
C TRP A 39 -0.41 -1.45 -0.09
N ILE A 40 -1.71 -1.28 -0.29
CA ILE A 40 -2.28 -0.37 -1.28
C ILE A 40 -3.14 0.64 -0.51
N PRO A 41 -2.70 1.91 -0.43
CA PRO A 41 -3.53 3.00 0.04
C PRO A 41 -4.78 3.14 -0.83
N THR A 42 -5.94 3.23 -0.19
CA THR A 42 -7.21 3.48 -0.87
C THR A 42 -7.70 4.88 -0.53
N ILE A 43 -8.46 5.51 -1.43
CA ILE A 43 -8.94 6.89 -1.24
C ILE A 43 -10.00 6.96 -0.13
N GLU A 44 -10.66 5.83 0.13
CA GLU A 44 -11.69 5.62 1.14
C GLU A 44 -11.11 5.57 2.56
N GLY A 45 -9.78 5.48 2.71
CA GLY A 45 -9.10 5.49 4.00
C GLY A 45 -8.41 4.18 4.42
N PRO A 46 -8.97 2.97 4.22
CA PRO A 46 -8.31 1.74 4.66
C PRO A 46 -7.09 1.39 3.77
N LEU A 47 -6.13 0.68 4.35
CA LEU A 47 -5.08 0.02 3.60
C LEU A 47 -5.56 -1.36 3.16
N VAL A 48 -5.42 -1.67 1.88
CA VAL A 48 -5.70 -3.00 1.36
C VAL A 48 -4.40 -3.76 1.22
N LYS A 49 -4.31 -4.95 1.80
CA LYS A 49 -3.14 -5.82 1.62
C LYS A 49 -3.03 -6.15 0.14
N ARG A 50 -1.86 -5.88 -0.46
CA ARG A 50 -1.61 -6.29 -1.84
C ARG A 50 -1.69 -7.82 -1.88
N THR A 51 -2.58 -8.35 -2.72
CA THR A 51 -2.65 -9.79 -2.96
C THR A 51 -1.29 -10.29 -3.43
N GLY A 52 -0.82 -11.38 -2.82
CA GLY A 52 0.46 -11.98 -3.15
C GLY A 52 0.49 -12.57 -4.56
N PHE A 53 1.60 -13.24 -4.88
CA PHE A 53 1.69 -14.03 -6.09
C PHE A 53 0.90 -15.33 -5.91
N ALA A 54 0.12 -15.71 -6.92
CA ALA A 54 -0.48 -17.03 -7.00
C ALA A 54 0.18 -17.78 -8.17
N MET A 55 0.48 -19.05 -7.97
CA MET A 55 0.91 -19.93 -9.04
C MET A 55 -0.30 -20.21 -9.94
N ILE A 56 -0.23 -19.79 -11.20
CA ILE A 56 -1.30 -20.05 -12.18
C ILE A 56 -1.04 -21.37 -12.90
N ARG A 57 0.16 -21.54 -13.45
CA ARG A 57 0.60 -22.73 -14.18
C ARG A 57 2.12 -22.76 -14.32
N GLU A 58 2.64 -23.95 -14.57
CA GLU A 58 4.03 -24.12 -15.00
C GLU A 58 4.25 -23.53 -16.40
N ALA A 59 5.45 -22.97 -16.61
CA ALA A 59 5.90 -22.53 -17.92
C ALA A 59 6.14 -23.74 -18.83
N ALA A 60 5.86 -23.60 -20.13
CA ALA A 60 6.20 -24.65 -21.08
C ALA A 60 7.71 -24.67 -21.34
N ALA A 61 8.27 -25.85 -21.63
CA ALA A 61 9.71 -26.07 -21.77
C ALA A 61 10.38 -25.18 -22.82
N THR A 62 9.62 -24.68 -23.79
CA THR A 62 10.09 -23.81 -24.88
C THR A 62 9.79 -22.32 -24.69
N SER A 63 9.08 -21.95 -23.62
CA SER A 63 8.51 -20.60 -23.45
C SER A 63 8.62 -20.12 -21.99
N ALA A 64 9.85 -20.09 -21.50
CA ALA A 64 10.19 -19.43 -20.24
C ALA A 64 10.82 -18.06 -20.56
N TRP A 65 9.99 -17.01 -20.64
CA TRP A 65 10.46 -15.64 -20.69
C TRP A 65 9.90 -14.85 -19.52
N LEU A 66 10.70 -13.91 -19.02
CA LEU A 66 10.23 -12.94 -18.03
C LEU A 66 9.39 -11.89 -18.75
N THR A 67 8.19 -11.61 -18.25
CA THR A 67 7.40 -10.45 -18.67
C THR A 67 7.46 -9.40 -17.58
N ALA A 68 7.24 -8.14 -17.95
CA ALA A 68 7.15 -7.06 -16.99
C ALA A 68 6.02 -7.36 -16.00
N PHE A 69 6.31 -7.17 -14.71
CA PHE A 69 5.30 -7.35 -13.68
C PHE A 69 4.13 -6.38 -13.92
N ARG A 70 2.94 -6.93 -14.20
CA ARG A 70 1.71 -6.12 -14.33
C ARG A 70 1.02 -6.04 -12.97
N ARG A 71 0.89 -4.82 -12.45
CA ARG A 71 0.17 -4.53 -11.20
C ARG A 71 -1.22 -5.16 -11.23
N ASN A 72 -1.49 -6.10 -10.32
CA ASN A 72 -2.81 -6.68 -10.11
C ASN A 72 -3.34 -6.28 -8.72
N VAL A 73 -4.51 -5.64 -8.70
CA VAL A 73 -5.21 -5.24 -7.45
C VAL A 73 -6.45 -6.12 -7.22
N ARG A 74 -6.86 -6.90 -8.22
CA ARG A 74 -8.03 -7.78 -8.20
C ARG A 74 -7.62 -9.16 -8.68
N GLN A 75 -6.92 -9.91 -7.85
CA GLN A 75 -6.70 -11.33 -8.11
C GLN A 75 -7.78 -12.10 -7.36
N VAL A 76 -8.89 -12.38 -8.06
CA VAL A 76 -9.90 -13.34 -7.60
C VAL A 76 -9.34 -14.72 -7.92
N ILE A 77 -9.17 -15.54 -6.89
CA ILE A 77 -8.82 -16.96 -7.05
C ILE A 77 -10.06 -17.70 -7.54
#